data_AF-A0A969ZDE4-F1
#
_entry.id   AF-A0A969ZDE4-F1
#
_cell.length_a   1.000
_cell.length_b   1.000
_cell.length_c   1.000
_cell.angle_alpha   90.00
_cell.angle_beta   90.00
_cell.angle_gamma   90.00
#
_symmetry.space_group_name_H-M   'P 1'
#
loop_
_entity.id
_entity.type
_entity.pdbx_description
1 polymer ?
#
loop_
_entity_poly.entity_id
_entity_poly.type
_entity_poly.pdbx_seq_one_letter_code
_entity_poly.pdbx_strand_id
1 'polypeptide(L)' 'MKKKTLLCIFLIVFITIYMMLCFAVPGLRIKLEAEPVEYFLASISHMVFFKTVISSAVALISMMIPILIKRKRN' A
#
# COMPACT_ATOMS: atom_id res chain seq x y z
N MET A 1 6.33 -9.26 19.61
CA MET A 1 6.57 -7.96 18.93
C MET A 1 5.84 -6.88 19.71
N LYS A 2 6.51 -5.75 20.00
CA LYS A 2 5.84 -4.62 20.64
C LYS A 2 4.75 -4.11 19.69
N LYS A 3 3.55 -3.77 20.19
CA LYS A 3 2.41 -3.29 19.37
C LYS A 3 2.82 -2.15 18.41
N LYS A 4 3.72 -1.28 18.86
CA LYS A 4 4.32 -0.20 18.06
C LYS A 4 5.10 -0.69 16.83
N THR A 5 5.90 -1.74 16.97
CA THR A 5 6.69 -2.31 15.86
C THR A 5 5.79 -2.91 14.78
N LEU A 6 4.71 -3.58 15.20
CA LEU A 6 3.74 -4.15 14.25
C LEU A 6 3.05 -3.03 13.44
N LEU A 7 2.63 -1.96 14.11
CA LEU A 7 2.06 -0.77 13.46
C LEU A 7 3.03 -0.11 12.48
N CYS A 8 4.32 0.02 12.81
CA CYS A 8 5.31 0.57 11.90
C CYS A 8 5.45 -0.30 10.64
N ILE A 9 5.50 -1.63 10.78
CA ILE A 9 5.58 -2.54 9.64
C ILE A 9 4.30 -2.43 8.78
N PHE A 10 3.12 -2.30 9.41
CA PHE A 10 1.87 -2.04 8.68
C PHE A 10 1.99 -0.84 7.77
N LEU A 11 2.40 0.30 8.33
CA LEU A 11 2.47 1.58 7.63
C LEU A 11 3.47 1.52 6.48
N ILE A 12 4.64 0.91 6.69
CA ILE A 12 5.67 0.77 5.65
C ILE A 12 5.13 -0.07 4.48
N VAL A 13 4.51 -1.22 4.77
CA VAL A 13 3.93 -2.10 3.73
C VAL A 13 2.79 -1.39 3.01
N PHE A 14 1.90 -0.72 3.75
CA PHE A 14 0.79 0.05 3.20
C PHE A 14 1.27 1.12 2.22
N ILE A 15 2.22 1.96 2.64
CA ILE A 15 2.78 3.05 1.80
C ILE A 15 3.46 2.46 0.56
N THR A 16 4.23 1.39 0.72
CA THR A 16 4.95 0.76 -0.40
C THR A 16 3.99 0.21 -1.46
N ILE A 17 2.94 -0.51 -1.03
CA ILE A 17 1.93 -1.03 -1.94
C ILE A 17 1.11 0.09 -2.58
N TYR A 18 0.79 1.14 -1.82
CA TYR A 18 0.08 2.32 -2.34
C TYR A 18 0.88 3.02 -3.45
N MET A 19 2.19 3.18 -3.26
CA MET A 19 3.09 3.76 -4.27
C MET A 19 3.22 2.86 -5.49
N MET A 20 3.32 1.54 -5.31
CA MET A 20 3.29 0.60 -6.44
C MET A 20 1.97 0.66 -7.20
N LEU A 21 0.82 0.81 -6.53
CA LEU A 21 -0.46 0.97 -7.21
C LEU A 21 -0.54 2.29 -8.01
N CYS A 22 0.06 3.38 -7.52
CA CYS A 22 0.13 4.64 -8.27
C CYS A 22 1.03 4.54 -9.50
N PHE A 23 2.21 3.91 -9.38
CA PHE A 23 3.25 4.02 -10.41
C PHE A 23 3.51 2.74 -11.18
N ALA A 24 3.14 1.55 -10.73
CA ALA A 24 3.45 0.28 -11.40
C ALA A 24 2.25 -0.30 -12.17
N VAL A 25 1.01 0.02 -11.80
CA VAL A 25 -0.19 -0.53 -12.44
C VAL A 25 -0.65 0.36 -13.60
N PRO A 26 -0.47 -0.06 -14.87
CA PRO A 26 -0.74 0.79 -16.03
C PRO A 26 -2.21 1.21 -16.16
N GLY A 27 -3.16 0.42 -15.62
CA GLY A 27 -4.59 0.78 -15.58
C GLY A 27 -4.97 1.83 -14.53
N LEU A 28 -4.07 2.17 -13.61
CA LEU A 28 -4.26 3.18 -12.55
C LEU A 28 -3.35 4.40 -12.71
N ARG A 29 -2.50 4.39 -13.75
CA ARG A 29 -1.68 5.54 -14.17
C ARG A 29 -2.56 6.51 -14.95
N ILE A 30 -2.49 7.79 -14.60
CA ILE A 30 -3.05 8.85 -15.44
C ILE A 30 -2.03 9.11 -16.54
N LYS A 31 -2.43 9.07 -17.81
CA LYS A 31 -1.60 9.62 -18.90
C LYS A 31 -1.83 11.12 -18.96
N LEU A 32 -1.14 11.86 -18.10
CA LEU A 32 -1.13 13.33 -18.16
C LEU A 32 0.27 13.79 -18.55
N GLU A 33 0.38 14.52 -19.66
CA GLU A 33 1.58 15.28 -19.99
C GLU A 33 1.58 16.55 -19.13
N ALA A 34 1.99 16.41 -17.88
CA ALA A 34 2.07 17.49 -16.91
C ALA A 34 3.43 17.50 -16.24
N GLU A 35 3.75 18.63 -15.60
CA GLU A 35 4.97 18.78 -14.80
C GLU A 35 5.05 17.66 -13.74
N PRO A 36 6.23 17.08 -13.47
CA PRO A 36 6.36 15.88 -12.64
C PRO A 36 5.71 15.98 -11.25
N VAL A 37 5.69 17.18 -10.67
CA VAL A 37 5.06 17.43 -9.35
C VAL A 37 3.53 17.38 -9.45
N GLU A 38 2.96 17.98 -10.49
CA GLU A 38 1.51 17.95 -10.71
C GLU A 38 1.02 16.55 -11.09
N TYR A 39 1.79 15.84 -11.91
CA TYR A 39 1.54 14.43 -12.23
C TYR A 39 1.51 13.54 -10.98
N PHE A 40 2.43 13.80 -10.04
CA PHE A 40 2.54 13.06 -8.79
C PHE A 40 1.30 13.26 -7.91
N LEU A 41 0.89 14.51 -7.71
CA LEU A 41 -0.30 14.85 -6.91
C LEU A 41 -1.57 14.34 -7.56
N ALA A 42 -1.72 14.50 -8.88
CA ALA A 42 -2.84 13.97 -9.63
C ALA A 42 -2.90 12.43 -9.51
N SER A 43 -1.76 11.74 -9.66
CA SER A 43 -1.67 10.29 -9.50
C SER A 43 -2.03 9.82 -8.09
N ILE A 44 -1.64 10.54 -7.04
CA ILE A 44 -2.05 10.23 -5.66
C ILE A 44 -3.55 10.42 -5.52
N SER A 45 -4.09 11.55 -5.98
CA SER A 45 -5.50 11.92 -5.82
C SER A 45 -6.45 11.08 -6.69
N HIS A 46 -5.95 10.53 -7.79
CA HIS A 46 -6.74 9.71 -8.69
C HIS A 46 -6.97 8.31 -8.09
N MET A 47 -8.25 8.01 -7.87
CA MET A 47 -8.72 6.75 -7.29
C MET A 47 -8.10 6.46 -5.90
N VAL A 48 -7.88 7.48 -5.07
CA VAL A 48 -7.36 7.33 -3.69
C VAL A 48 -8.10 6.23 -2.95
N PHE A 49 -9.43 6.28 -2.95
CA PHE A 49 -10.26 5.32 -2.22
C PHE A 49 -10.00 3.86 -2.64
N PHE A 50 -9.87 3.61 -3.94
CA PHE A 50 -9.59 2.27 -4.44
C PHE A 50 -8.18 1.80 -4.07
N LYS A 51 -7.19 2.70 -4.19
CA LYS A 51 -5.79 2.42 -3.84
C LYS A 51 -5.60 2.21 -2.34
N THR A 52 -6.30 2.96 -1.49
CA THR A 52 -6.27 2.77 -0.04
C THR A 52 -6.94 1.48 0.38
N VAL A 53 -8.10 1.12 -0.20
CA VAL A 53 -8.77 -0.15 0.09
C VAL A 53 -7.85 -1.33 -0.25
N ILE A 54 -7.28 -1.36 -1.47
CA ILE A 54 -6.38 -2.45 -1.89
C ILE A 54 -5.12 -2.52 -1.03
N SER A 55 -4.43 -1.39 -0.82
CA SER A 55 -3.22 -1.39 0.01
C SER A 55 -3.50 -1.79 1.46
N SER A 56 -4.66 -1.42 2.02
CA SER A 56 -5.07 -1.88 3.36
C SER A 56 -5.33 -3.39 3.39
N ALA A 57 -6.02 -3.93 2.37
CA ALA A 57 -6.31 -5.36 2.28
C ALA A 57 -5.02 -6.18 2.19
N VAL A 58 -4.07 -5.76 1.34
CA VAL A 58 -2.76 -6.42 1.20
C VAL A 58 -1.95 -6.32 2.49
N ALA A 59 -1.93 -5.15 3.14
CA ALA A 59 -1.20 -4.97 4.39
C ALA A 59 -1.78 -5.82 5.53
N LEU A 60 -3.12 -5.95 5.61
CA LEU A 60 -3.80 -6.81 6.58
C LEU A 60 -3.47 -8.28 6.34
N ILE A 61 -3.54 -8.76 5.09
CA ILE A 61 -3.17 -10.14 4.73
C ILE A 61 -1.72 -10.41 5.11
N SER A 62 -0.80 -9.49 4.77
CA SER A 62 0.62 -9.61 5.12
C SER A 62 0.86 -9.70 6.63
N MET A 63 0.00 -9.13 7.47
CA MET A 63 0.06 -9.27 8.92
C MET A 63 -0.48 -10.61 9.43
N MET A 64 -1.47 -11.19 8.75
CA MET A 64 -2.03 -12.48 9.17
C MET A 64 -1.03 -13.63 8.94
N ILE A 65 -0.21 -13.55 7.88
CA ILE A 65 0.81 -14.57 7.56
C ILE A 65 1.74 -14.90 8.75
N PRO A 66 2.44 -13.95 9.39
CA PRO A 66 3.31 -14.25 10.54
C PRO A 66 2.54 -14.74 11.77
N ILE A 67 1.27 -14.35 11.95
CA ILE A 67 0.41 -14.83 13.04
C ILE A 67 0.07 -16.31 12.83
N LEU A 68 -0.29 -16.70 11.61
CA LEU A 68 -0.58 -18.09 11.24
C LEU A 68 0.67 -18.98 11.36
N ILE A 69 1.82 -18.50 10.90
CA ILE A 69 3.10 -19.22 11.04
C ILE A 69 3.46 -19.42 12.52
N LYS A 70 3.24 -18.40 13.36
CA LYS A 70 3.50 -18.49 14.80
C LYS A 70 2.56 -19.48 15.50
N ARG A 71 1.29 -19.57 15.08
CA ARG A 71 0.33 -20.56 15.60
C ARG A 71 0.71 -22.01 15.26
N LYS A 72 1.33 -22.28 14.11
CA LYS A 72 1.71 -23.64 13.70
C LYS A 72 2.96 -24.18 14.40
N ARG A 73 3.79 -23.31 14.98
CA ARG A 73 5.04 -23.67 15.66
C ARG A 73 4.89 -23.85 17.18
N ASN A 74 3.71 -23.62 17.73
CA ASN A 74 3.39 -23.76 19.15
C ASN A 74 2.36 -24.88 19.35
#